data_AF-W7Q074-F1
#
_entry.id   AF-W7Q074-F1
#
_cell.length_a   1.000
_cell.length_b   1.000
_cell.length_c   1.000
_cell.angle_alpha   90.00
_cell.angle_beta   90.00
_cell.angle_gamma   90.00
#
_symmetry.space_group_name_H-M   'P 1'
#
loop_
_entity.id
_entity.type
_entity.pdbx_description
1 polymer ?
#
loop_
_entity_poly.entity_id
_entity_poly.type
_entity_poly.pdbx_seq_one_letter_code
_entity_poly.pdbx_strand_id
1 'polypeptide(L)'
;MDDDVKSLTRLPGVGKKTAERLIIEMRDRFPHWEQPADMVEAGLGGAEASRRQDPLVDAEAALVSLGYKPAEAAKMLSGLDEGLSTEAMIKAALTRRLAG
;
A
#
# COMPACT_ATOMS: atom_id res chain seq x y z
N MET A 1 9.59 -8.24 19.20
CA MET A 1 10.79 -8.80 18.52
C MET A 1 11.11 -10.20 19.02
N ASP A 2 11.52 -10.41 20.28
CA ASP A 2 11.85 -11.76 20.77
C ASP A 2 10.68 -12.74 20.71
N ASP A 3 9.46 -12.28 20.99
CA ASP A 3 8.26 -13.11 20.92
C ASP A 3 7.82 -13.42 19.48
N ASP A 4 8.10 -12.52 18.53
CA ASP A 4 7.86 -12.74 17.10
C ASP A 4 8.84 -13.77 16.54
N VAL A 5 10.13 -13.67 16.93
CA VAL A 5 11.16 -14.65 16.57
C VAL A 5 10.79 -16.03 17.12
N LYS A 6 10.42 -16.13 18.41
CA LYS A 6 9.98 -17.40 19.00
C LYS A 6 8.78 -17.99 18.26
N SER A 7 7.81 -17.15 17.90
CA SER A 7 6.61 -17.59 17.18
C SER A 7 6.96 -18.14 15.79
N LEU A 8 7.83 -17.46 15.04
CA LEU A 8 8.27 -17.92 13.72
C LEU A 8 9.14 -19.17 13.78
N THR A 9 9.99 -19.32 14.80
CA THR A 9 10.85 -20.51 14.96
C THR A 9 10.11 -21.79 15.33
N ARG A 10 8.82 -21.72 15.70
CA ARG A 10 7.98 -22.90 15.92
C ARG A 10 7.60 -23.60 14.62
N LEU A 11 7.74 -22.93 13.47
CA LEU A 11 7.43 -23.52 12.17
C LEU A 11 8.57 -24.47 11.73
N PRO A 12 8.24 -25.68 11.24
CA PRO A 12 9.26 -26.61 10.76
C PRO A 12 10.01 -26.00 9.57
N GLY A 13 11.33 -25.93 9.67
CA GLY A 13 12.20 -25.33 8.64
C GLY A 13 12.54 -23.86 8.84
N VAL A 14 12.02 -23.18 9.87
CA VAL A 14 12.38 -21.80 10.20
C VAL A 14 13.25 -21.76 11.46
N GLY A 15 14.55 -21.53 11.28
CA GLY A 15 15.49 -21.33 12.40
C GLY A 15 15.54 -19.89 12.89
N LYS A 16 16.17 -19.64 14.05
CA LYS A 16 16.30 -18.30 14.67
C LYS A 16 16.79 -17.23 13.68
N LYS A 17 17.87 -17.54 12.95
CA LYS A 17 18.46 -16.62 11.96
C LYS A 17 17.52 -16.32 10.78
N THR A 18 16.73 -17.31 10.36
CA THR A 18 15.74 -17.16 9.28
C THR A 18 14.57 -16.32 9.76
N ALA A 19 14.07 -16.55 10.98
CA ALA A 19 13.01 -15.77 11.59
C ALA A 19 13.41 -14.29 11.75
N GLU A 20 14.60 -14.02 12.29
CA GLU A 20 15.12 -12.65 12.44
C GLU A 20 15.24 -11.94 11.09
N ARG A 21 15.77 -12.63 10.07
CA ARG A 21 15.88 -12.09 8.71
C ARG A 21 14.51 -11.76 8.10
N LEU A 22 13.55 -12.68 8.22
CA LEU A 22 12.19 -12.48 7.71
C LEU A 22 11.52 -11.26 8.35
N ILE A 23 11.67 -11.08 9.67
CA ILE A 23 11.07 -9.93 10.37
C ILE A 23 11.63 -8.61 9.81
N ILE A 24 12.94 -8.53 9.59
CA ILE A 24 13.58 -7.32 9.05
C ILE A 24 13.11 -7.05 7.61
N GLU A 25 13.16 -8.07 6.75
CA GLU A 25 12.74 -7.93 5.34
C GLU A 25 11.26 -7.56 5.22
N MET A 26 10.38 -8.09 6.08
CA MET A 26 8.96 -7.73 6.05
C MET A 26 8.71 -6.31 6.54
N ARG A 27 9.43 -5.85 7.58
CA ARG A 27 9.31 -4.45 8.05
C ARG A 27 9.78 -3.45 6.98
N ASP A 28 10.86 -3.77 6.27
CA ASP A 28 11.39 -2.92 5.20
C ASP A 28 10.45 -2.86 3.98
N ARG A 29 9.78 -3.97 3.66
CA ARG A 29 8.80 -4.02 2.55
C ARG A 29 7.49 -3.29 2.85
N PHE A 30 7.14 -3.11 4.12
CA PHE A 30 5.86 -2.54 4.54
C PHE A 30 6.05 -1.45 5.61
N PRO A 31 6.70 -0.32 5.29
CA PRO A 31 6.99 0.76 6.26
C PRO A 31 5.73 1.40 6.87
N HIS A 32 4.56 1.20 6.27
CA HIS A 32 3.28 1.74 6.76
C HIS A 32 2.53 0.80 7.73
N TRP A 33 3.07 -0.39 8.03
CA TRP A 33 2.46 -1.37 8.94
C TRP A 33 2.70 -1.02 10.43
N GLU A 34 3.66 -0.16 10.75
CA GLU A 34 4.00 0.19 12.14
C GLU A 34 2.99 1.12 12.84
N GLN A 35 1.88 1.48 12.19
CA GLN A 35 0.75 2.03 12.94
C GLN A 35 0.13 0.88 13.73
N PRO A 36 -0.07 1.00 15.05
CA PRO A 36 -0.75 -0.01 15.84
C PRO A 36 -2.20 -0.05 15.37
N ALA A 37 -2.44 -0.86 14.33
CA ALA A 37 -3.76 -1.32 13.98
C ALA A 37 -4.15 -2.23 15.13
N ASP A 38 -5.04 -1.73 16.00
CA ASP A 38 -5.94 -2.60 16.74
C ASP A 38 -6.35 -3.73 15.80
N MET A 39 -6.07 -4.95 16.24
CA MET A 39 -6.19 -6.20 15.49
C MET A 39 -7.40 -6.19 14.56
N VAL A 40 -7.20 -5.86 13.28
CA VAL A 40 -8.21 -6.10 12.26
C VAL A 40 -7.93 -7.49 11.73
N GLU A 41 -8.72 -8.42 12.27
CA GLU A 41 -9.00 -9.73 11.72
C GLU A 41 -9.04 -9.65 10.20
N ALA A 42 -8.07 -10.31 9.54
CA ALA A 42 -8.02 -10.45 8.10
C ALA A 42 -9.14 -11.39 7.65
N GLY A 43 -10.37 -10.92 7.74
CA GLY A 43 -11.53 -11.49 7.08
C GLY A 43 -11.51 -11.09 5.62
N LEU A 44 -11.55 -12.10 4.74
CA LEU A 44 -11.79 -11.97 3.31
C LEU A 44 -13.21 -11.41 3.05
N GLY A 45 -13.42 -10.14 3.33
CA GLY A 45 -14.70 -9.47 3.17
C GLY A 45 -14.47 -7.98 3.13
N GLY A 46 -14.89 -7.34 2.05
CA GLY A 46 -14.76 -5.90 1.85
C GLY A 46 -15.22 -5.12 3.07
N ALA A 47 -14.31 -4.33 3.61
CA ALA A 47 -14.62 -3.24 4.49
C ALA A 47 -13.73 -2.09 4.03
N GLU A 48 -14.37 -1.07 3.50
CA GLU A 48 -13.83 0.27 3.38
C GLU A 48 -13.30 0.68 4.75
N ALA A 49 -12.02 0.41 5.00
CA ALA A 49 -11.33 1.01 6.10
C ALA A 49 -11.22 2.50 5.75
N SER A 50 -12.07 3.32 6.35
CA SER A 50 -11.99 4.79 6.34
C SER A 50 -10.73 5.28 7.07
N ARG A 51 -9.57 4.74 6.70
CA ARG A 51 -8.30 5.45 6.75
C ARG A 51 -8.57 6.70 5.91
N ARG A 52 -8.31 7.90 6.43
CA ARG A 52 -8.28 9.12 5.61
C ARG A 52 -7.14 8.94 4.61
N GLN A 53 -7.39 8.15 3.58
CA GLN A 53 -6.48 7.94 2.49
C GLN A 53 -6.58 9.20 1.66
N ASP A 54 -5.42 9.81 1.46
CA ASP A 54 -5.30 10.94 0.57
C ASP A 54 -5.77 10.47 -0.82
N PRO A 55 -6.86 11.04 -1.37
CA PRO A 55 -7.39 10.64 -2.67
C PRO A 55 -6.32 10.67 -3.78
N LEU A 56 -5.31 11.53 -3.62
CA LEU A 56 -4.19 11.63 -4.54
C LEU A 56 -3.28 10.39 -4.47
N VAL A 57 -2.99 9.91 -3.26
CA VAL A 57 -2.17 8.71 -3.05
C VAL A 57 -2.86 7.47 -3.60
N ASP A 58 -4.16 7.33 -3.39
CA ASP A 58 -4.94 6.21 -3.92
C ASP A 58 -5.02 6.26 -5.46
N ALA A 59 -5.19 7.46 -6.02
CA ALA A 59 -5.19 7.65 -7.47
C ALA A 59 -3.82 7.31 -8.07
N GLU A 60 -2.72 7.67 -7.41
CA GLU A 60 -1.36 7.33 -7.85
C GLU A 60 -1.15 5.81 -7.83
N ALA A 61 -1.53 5.15 -6.74
CA ALA A 61 -1.44 3.70 -6.60
C ALA A 61 -2.26 2.97 -7.68
N ALA A 62 -3.47 3.43 -7.96
CA ALA A 62 -4.31 2.89 -9.02
C ALA A 62 -3.67 3.03 -10.42
N LEU A 63 -3.09 4.19 -10.72
CA LEU A 63 -2.37 4.41 -11.99
C LEU A 63 -1.14 3.51 -12.11
N VAL A 64 -0.39 3.31 -11.01
CA VAL A 64 0.74 2.37 -10.98
C VAL A 64 0.26 0.93 -11.21
N SER A 65 -0.85 0.52 -10.61
CA SER A 65 -1.46 -0.80 -10.85
C SER A 65 -1.93 -1.00 -12.29
N LEU A 66 -2.30 0.07 -13.01
CA LEU A 66 -2.59 0.04 -14.45
C LEU A 66 -1.33 -0.10 -15.32
N GLY A 67 -0.13 -0.07 -14.73
CA GLY A 67 1.14 -0.27 -15.41
C GLY A 67 1.94 1.00 -15.67
N TYR A 68 1.51 2.15 -15.14
CA TYR A 68 2.28 3.39 -15.24
C TYR A 68 3.42 3.44 -14.23
N LYS A 69 4.52 4.11 -14.61
CA LYS A 69 5.63 4.32 -13.69
C LYS A 69 5.23 5.34 -12.61
N PRO A 70 5.71 5.24 -11.36
CA PRO A 70 5.34 6.18 -10.30
C PRO A 70 5.53 7.66 -10.67
N ALA A 71 6.68 8.00 -11.25
CA ALA A 71 6.97 9.36 -11.70
C ALA A 71 6.01 9.86 -12.80
N GLU A 72 5.50 8.95 -13.62
CA GLU A 72 4.53 9.25 -14.67
C GLU A 72 3.12 9.42 -14.10
N ALA A 73 2.72 8.54 -13.17
CA ALA A 73 1.46 8.63 -12.46
C ALA A 73 1.35 9.96 -11.69
N ALA A 74 2.37 10.34 -10.91
CA ALA A 74 2.43 11.61 -10.22
C ALA A 74 2.32 12.81 -11.18
N LYS A 75 2.97 12.74 -12.34
CA LYS A 75 2.86 13.80 -13.38
C LYS A 75 1.46 13.88 -13.97
N MET A 76 0.77 12.77 -14.16
CA MET A 76 -0.60 12.74 -14.68
C MET A 76 -1.60 13.35 -13.69
N LEU A 77 -1.36 13.19 -12.40
CA LEU A 77 -2.18 13.77 -11.32
C LEU A 77 -1.82 15.23 -11.02
N SER A 78 -0.64 15.69 -11.44
CA SER A 78 -0.19 17.06 -11.19
C SER A 78 -1.11 18.12 -11.82
N GLY A 79 -1.55 19.07 -10.98
CA GLY A 79 -2.45 20.14 -11.36
C GLY A 79 -3.93 19.76 -11.44
N LEU A 80 -4.32 18.58 -10.95
CA LEU A 80 -5.72 18.26 -10.65
C LEU A 80 -6.13 18.88 -9.31
N ASP A 81 -7.42 19.16 -9.17
CA ASP A 81 -8.00 19.71 -7.94
C ASP A 81 -8.01 18.65 -6.83
N GLU A 82 -7.48 19.00 -5.66
CA GLU A 82 -7.41 18.16 -4.46
C GLU A 82 -8.80 17.84 -3.88
N GLY A 83 -9.84 18.59 -4.28
CA GLY A 83 -11.23 18.32 -3.90
C GLY A 83 -11.93 17.20 -4.68
N LEU A 84 -11.27 16.62 -5.69
CA LEU A 84 -11.85 15.54 -6.50
C LEU A 84 -11.84 14.20 -5.74
N SER A 85 -12.82 13.35 -6.04
CA SER A 85 -12.77 11.96 -5.59
C SER A 85 -11.64 11.21 -6.31
N THR A 86 -11.15 10.14 -5.69
CA THR A 86 -10.12 9.27 -6.26
C THR A 86 -10.48 8.80 -7.68
N GLU A 87 -11.72 8.39 -7.92
CA GLU A 87 -12.19 7.96 -9.24
C GLU A 87 -12.17 9.10 -10.27
N ALA A 88 -12.57 10.31 -9.84
CA ALA A 88 -12.56 11.48 -10.69
C ALA A 88 -11.12 11.87 -11.08
N MET A 89 -10.17 11.79 -10.15
CA MET A 89 -8.75 12.02 -10.43
C MET A 89 -8.19 11.00 -11.43
N ILE A 90 -8.45 9.70 -11.23
CA ILE A 90 -8.02 8.63 -12.14
C ILE A 90 -8.59 8.86 -13.54
N LYS A 91 -9.89 9.15 -13.64
CA LYS A 91 -10.55 9.40 -14.93
C LYS A 91 -9.97 10.62 -15.64
N ALA A 92 -9.75 11.72 -14.92
CA ALA A 92 -9.18 12.94 -15.49
C ALA A 92 -7.75 12.72 -16.00
N ALA A 93 -6.91 12.04 -15.20
CA ALA A 93 -5.55 11.68 -15.54
C ALA A 93 -5.45 10.84 -16.83
N LEU A 94 -6.27 9.79 -16.95
CA LEU A 94 -6.33 8.93 -18.13
C LEU A 94 -6.86 9.67 -19.36
N THR A 95 -7.90 10.48 -19.19
CA THR A 95 -8.50 11.26 -20.28
C THR A 95 -7.50 12.25 -20.86
N ARG A 96 -6.81 13.01 -20.00
CA ARG A 96 -5.79 13.99 -20.41
C ARG A 96 -4.65 13.34 -21.20
N ARG A 97 -4.29 12.12 -20.84
CA ARG A 97 -3.22 11.37 -21.50
C ARG A 97 -3.62 10.81 -22.87
N LEU A 98 -4.87 10.40 -23.05
CA LEU A 98 -5.37 9.89 -24.33
C LEU A 98 -5.71 11.02 -25.31
N ALA A 99 -6.02 12.22 -24.80
CA ALA A 99 -6.30 13.40 -25.60
C ALA A 99 -5.06 14.23 -25.97
N GLY A 100 -3.89 13.86 -25.46
CA GLY A 100 -2.61 14.56 -25.67
C GLY A 100 -1.65 13.80 -26.57
#